data_AF-K1LWH6-F1
#
_entry.id   AF-K1LWH6-F1
#
_cell.length_a   1.000
_cell.length_b   1.000
_cell.length_c   1.000
_cell.angle_alpha   90.00
_cell.angle_beta   90.00
_cell.angle_gamma   90.00
#
_symmetry.space_group_name_H-M   'P 1'
#
loop_
_entity.id
_entity.type
_entity.pdbx_description
1 polymer ?
#
loop_
_entity_poly.entity_id
_entity_poly.type
_entity_poly.pdbx_seq_one_letter_code
_entity_poly.pdbx_strand_id
1 'polypeptide(L)'
;MKDLSPIKHDEDLITSKYLNNNIAKIIGGGGNIVLNGDVFITNESEKKSIECGLTISQSLNLLRGKRIRVSVYVEVENAQSGRIGAEPGFKIRSSNRYFSAWLNADDYKGKNFKGVISKEYTIPDEPINEIVQSGIYNQIKADKSKVGNFKIEILDDISPTFNDLVKRLKYIDEKLDALERKGVM
;
A
#
# COMPACT_ATOMS: atom_id res chain seq x y z
N MET A 1 12.79 -14.62 -50.42
CA MET A 1 11.69 -14.46 -49.45
C MET A 1 12.32 -14.33 -48.08
N LYS A 2 12.15 -13.20 -47.40
CA LYS A 2 12.55 -13.07 -45.99
C LYS A 2 11.42 -13.64 -45.14
N ASP A 3 11.77 -14.59 -44.30
CA ASP A 3 10.89 -15.22 -43.33
C ASP A 3 10.37 -14.13 -42.36
N LEU A 4 9.04 -13.99 -42.29
CA LEU A 4 8.33 -13.09 -41.38
C LEU A 4 7.75 -13.93 -40.24
N SER A 5 8.60 -14.53 -39.42
CA SER A 5 8.15 -15.00 -38.12
C SER A 5 7.97 -13.77 -37.20
N PRO A 6 6.84 -13.65 -36.49
CA PRO A 6 6.62 -12.52 -35.59
C PRO A 6 7.60 -12.62 -34.43
N ILE A 7 8.45 -11.61 -34.30
CA ILE A 7 9.23 -11.34 -33.09
C ILE A 7 8.18 -11.05 -32.01
N LYS A 8 7.97 -12.00 -31.09
CA LYS A 8 7.18 -11.74 -29.87
C LYS A 8 8.00 -10.77 -29.03
N HIS A 9 7.58 -9.51 -29.00
CA HIS A 9 8.14 -8.51 -28.11
C HIS A 9 7.76 -8.87 -26.67
N ASP A 10 8.75 -9.29 -25.88
CA ASP A 10 8.61 -9.53 -24.43
C ASP A 10 8.16 -8.27 -23.66
N GLU A 11 8.25 -7.09 -24.29
CA GLU A 11 7.84 -5.79 -23.75
C GLU A 11 6.31 -5.62 -23.63
N ASP A 12 5.52 -6.27 -24.49
CA ASP A 12 4.04 -6.22 -24.44
C ASP A 12 3.48 -7.02 -23.24
N LEU A 13 4.18 -8.09 -22.84
CA LEU A 13 3.81 -8.90 -21.68
C LEU A 13 4.09 -8.17 -20.37
N ILE A 14 5.19 -7.42 -20.30
CA ILE A 14 5.56 -6.64 -19.12
C ILE A 14 4.55 -5.50 -18.95
N THR A 15 4.31 -4.73 -20.01
CA THR A 15 3.42 -3.54 -19.98
C THR A 15 1.97 -3.92 -19.65
N SER A 16 1.44 -5.01 -20.21
CA SER A 16 0.08 -5.46 -19.90
C SER A 16 -0.07 -6.02 -18.47
N LYS A 17 0.95 -6.66 -17.90
CA LYS A 17 0.93 -7.14 -16.51
C LYS A 17 1.00 -5.99 -15.50
N TYR A 18 1.80 -4.96 -15.79
CA TYR A 18 1.87 -3.73 -14.99
C TYR A 18 0.57 -2.91 -15.08
N LEU A 19 -0.05 -2.80 -16.26
CA LEU A 19 -1.36 -2.13 -16.42
C LEU A 19 -2.48 -2.91 -15.71
N ASN A 20 -2.56 -4.22 -15.87
CA ASN A 20 -3.62 -5.04 -15.29
C ASN A 20 -3.58 -5.05 -13.76
N ASN A 21 -2.38 -5.04 -13.16
CA ASN A 21 -2.22 -4.94 -11.70
C ASN A 21 -2.65 -3.58 -11.14
N ASN A 22 -2.52 -2.50 -11.93
CA ASN A 22 -2.94 -1.16 -11.54
C ASN A 22 -4.44 -0.93 -11.76
N ILE A 23 -5.01 -1.51 -12.81
CA ILE A 23 -6.45 -1.39 -13.13
C ILE A 23 -7.30 -2.25 -12.18
N ALA A 24 -6.87 -3.47 -11.85
CA ALA A 24 -7.57 -4.32 -10.88
C ALA A 24 -7.61 -3.69 -9.47
N LYS A 25 -6.63 -2.84 -9.11
CA LYS A 25 -6.59 -2.07 -7.86
C LYS A 25 -7.53 -0.86 -7.83
N ILE A 26 -7.96 -0.37 -8.98
CA ILE A 26 -8.83 0.82 -9.10
C ILE A 26 -10.32 0.45 -9.13
N ILE A 27 -10.68 -0.77 -9.53
CA ILE A 27 -12.07 -1.14 -9.85
C ILE A 27 -12.82 -1.84 -8.69
N GLY A 28 -12.14 -2.27 -7.62
CA GLY A 28 -12.77 -3.04 -6.52
C GLY A 28 -12.64 -2.43 -5.12
N GLY A 29 -13.41 -1.39 -4.81
CA GLY A 29 -13.75 -0.97 -3.43
C GLY A 29 -12.59 -0.56 -2.51
N GLY A 30 -12.27 0.74 -2.47
CA GLY A 30 -11.31 1.33 -1.52
C GLY A 30 -9.87 0.93 -1.83
N GLY A 31 -9.22 1.64 -2.75
CA GLY A 31 -7.90 1.28 -3.29
C GLY A 31 -6.86 1.02 -2.20
N ASN A 32 -6.56 -0.25 -1.93
CA ASN A 32 -5.48 -0.64 -1.04
C ASN A 32 -4.14 -0.32 -1.72
N ILE A 33 -3.35 0.54 -1.09
CA ILE A 33 -2.08 1.01 -1.65
C ILE A 33 -0.87 0.17 -1.20
N VAL A 34 -1.03 -0.84 -0.34
CA VAL A 34 0.06 -1.72 0.10
C VAL A 34 0.39 -2.77 -0.96
N LEU A 35 1.68 -2.98 -1.29
CA LEU A 35 2.14 -4.10 -2.13
C LEU A 35 2.48 -5.29 -1.24
N ASN A 36 2.13 -6.50 -1.67
CA ASN A 36 2.47 -7.74 -0.97
C ASN A 36 2.09 -7.70 0.54
N GLY A 37 0.94 -7.09 0.84
CA GLY A 37 0.42 -6.96 2.20
C GLY A 37 -0.05 -8.28 2.80
N ASP A 38 -0.28 -9.30 1.97
CA ASP A 38 -0.70 -10.68 2.29
C ASP A 38 0.40 -11.52 2.97
N VAL A 39 1.48 -10.89 3.39
CA VAL A 39 2.54 -11.47 4.20
C VAL A 39 2.12 -11.57 5.67
N PHE A 40 2.53 -12.66 6.31
CA PHE A 40 2.37 -12.86 7.75
C PHE A 40 3.72 -13.08 8.43
N ILE A 41 3.81 -12.62 9.67
CA ILE A 41 4.89 -12.92 10.61
C ILE A 41 4.29 -13.51 11.89
N THR A 42 5.01 -14.42 12.52
CA THR A 42 4.54 -15.18 13.70
C THR A 42 5.53 -15.21 14.85
N ASN A 43 6.78 -14.83 14.63
CA ASN A 43 7.77 -14.85 15.70
C ASN A 43 7.65 -13.58 16.55
N GLU A 44 7.80 -13.73 17.87
CA GLU A 44 7.91 -12.60 18.79
C GLU A 44 9.13 -11.72 18.42
N SER A 45 8.96 -10.41 18.57
CA SER A 45 9.92 -9.36 18.18
C SER A 45 10.24 -9.27 16.69
N GLU A 46 9.55 -10.03 15.84
CA GLU A 46 9.70 -9.92 14.39
C GLU A 46 9.07 -8.62 13.87
N LYS A 47 9.77 -7.99 12.93
CA LYS A 47 9.27 -6.85 12.16
C LYS A 47 9.50 -7.11 10.69
N LYS A 48 8.55 -6.72 9.86
CA LYS A 48 8.70 -6.82 8.41
C LYS A 48 8.28 -5.53 7.77
N SER A 49 9.21 -4.92 7.05
CA SER A 49 8.90 -3.81 6.17
C SER A 49 8.03 -4.31 5.03
N ILE A 50 6.93 -3.62 4.78
CA ILE A 50 6.01 -3.93 3.69
C ILE A 50 6.05 -2.76 2.72
N GLU A 51 6.32 -3.07 1.46
CA GLU A 51 6.39 -2.08 0.41
C GLU A 51 5.00 -1.47 0.16
N CYS A 52 4.93 -0.16 -0.01
CA CYS A 52 3.72 0.51 -0.47
C CYS A 52 3.84 0.79 -1.97
N GLY A 53 2.75 0.61 -2.71
CA GLY A 53 2.67 0.78 -4.16
C GLY A 53 2.67 2.23 -4.61
N LEU A 54 2.89 3.16 -3.68
CA LEU A 54 3.09 4.57 -3.95
C LEU A 54 4.59 4.84 -3.91
N THR A 55 5.24 4.87 -5.08
CA THR A 55 6.63 5.32 -5.19
C THR A 55 6.73 6.84 -5.04
N ILE A 56 7.91 7.30 -4.60
CA ILE A 56 8.14 8.59 -3.91
C ILE A 56 7.75 9.85 -4.70
N SER A 57 7.94 9.93 -6.01
CA SER A 57 7.85 11.22 -6.73
C SER A 57 6.51 11.54 -7.38
N GLN A 58 5.59 10.59 -7.54
CA GLN A 58 4.36 10.81 -8.33
C GLN A 58 3.05 10.49 -7.60
N SER A 59 3.06 9.77 -6.47
CA SER A 59 1.81 9.18 -5.94
C SER A 59 1.50 9.43 -4.45
N LEU A 60 2.46 9.81 -3.60
CA LEU A 60 2.17 10.02 -2.16
C LEU A 60 1.30 11.25 -1.89
N ASN A 61 1.47 12.31 -2.69
CA ASN A 61 0.66 13.51 -2.55
C ASN A 61 -0.83 13.28 -2.88
N LEU A 62 -1.22 12.15 -3.48
CA LEU A 62 -2.62 11.76 -3.65
C LEU A 62 -3.32 11.49 -2.31
N LEU A 63 -2.54 11.19 -1.26
CA LEU A 63 -3.06 10.99 0.09
C LEU A 63 -3.35 12.31 0.82
N ARG A 64 -2.84 13.45 0.32
CA ARG A 64 -3.00 14.74 1.00
C ARG A 64 -4.45 15.13 1.16
N GLY A 65 -4.82 15.53 2.37
CA GLY A 65 -6.19 15.92 2.69
C GLY A 65 -7.20 14.76 2.64
N LYS A 66 -6.76 13.51 2.37
CA LYS A 66 -7.62 12.34 2.29
C LYS A 66 -7.72 11.63 3.64
N ARG A 67 -8.88 11.05 3.89
CA ARG A 67 -9.06 10.03 4.91
C ARG A 67 -8.55 8.70 4.40
N ILE A 68 -7.83 8.01 5.28
CA ILE A 68 -7.34 6.66 5.06
C ILE A 68 -7.80 5.75 6.19
N ARG A 69 -7.89 4.46 5.92
CA ARG A 69 -7.99 3.40 6.93
C ARG A 69 -6.73 2.56 6.90
N VAL A 70 -6.09 2.44 8.04
CA VAL A 70 -4.97 1.53 8.28
C VAL A 70 -5.55 0.30 8.95
N SER A 71 -5.32 -0.88 8.39
CA SER A 71 -5.84 -2.13 8.96
C SER A 71 -4.85 -3.28 8.82
N VAL A 72 -4.92 -4.22 9.77
CA VAL A 72 -4.07 -5.39 9.80
C VAL A 72 -4.79 -6.52 10.51
N TYR A 73 -4.56 -7.75 10.05
CA TYR A 73 -5.07 -8.95 10.70
C TYR A 73 -4.14 -9.36 11.84
N VAL A 74 -4.72 -9.74 12.97
CA VAL A 74 -4.01 -10.14 14.19
C VAL A 74 -4.65 -11.40 14.78
N GLU A 75 -3.79 -12.33 15.22
CA GLU A 75 -4.16 -13.40 16.14
C GLU A 75 -3.24 -13.33 17.37
N VAL A 76 -3.81 -13.39 18.57
CA VAL A 76 -3.11 -13.42 19.84
C VAL A 76 -3.81 -14.40 20.77
N GLU A 77 -3.05 -15.31 21.37
CA GLU A 77 -3.51 -16.18 22.46
C GLU A 77 -2.79 -15.79 23.76
N ASN A 78 -3.57 -15.51 24.82
CA ASN A 78 -3.06 -15.19 26.15
C ASN A 78 -2.02 -14.04 26.16
N ALA A 79 -2.46 -12.82 25.82
CA ALA A 79 -1.56 -11.66 25.76
C ALA A 79 -0.92 -11.36 27.14
N GLN A 80 0.39 -11.12 27.16
CA GLN A 80 1.16 -10.88 28.39
C GLN A 80 1.68 -9.43 28.47
N SER A 81 2.39 -8.96 27.43
CA SER A 81 2.97 -7.62 27.35
C SER A 81 3.27 -7.19 25.91
N GLY A 82 3.47 -5.89 25.65
CA GLY A 82 3.89 -5.38 24.34
C GLY A 82 2.71 -5.07 23.40
N ARG A 83 2.98 -5.07 22.09
CA ARG A 83 1.99 -4.67 21.07
C ARG A 83 2.17 -5.39 19.74
N ILE A 84 1.10 -5.55 18.99
CA ILE A 84 1.11 -6.19 17.66
C ILE A 84 0.25 -5.39 16.71
N GLY A 85 0.71 -5.21 15.47
CA GLY A 85 -0.01 -4.36 14.53
C GLY A 85 0.82 -3.86 13.35
N ALA A 86 0.38 -2.74 12.79
CA ALA A 86 0.99 -2.11 11.63
C ALA A 86 1.11 -0.60 11.82
N GLU A 87 2.17 -0.02 11.24
CA GLU A 87 2.45 1.41 11.35
C GLU A 87 3.12 1.94 10.09
N PRO A 88 2.34 2.51 9.15
CA PRO A 88 2.84 3.42 8.14
C PRO A 88 3.23 4.77 8.75
N GLY A 89 4.32 5.33 8.25
CA GLY A 89 4.85 6.62 8.61
C GLY A 89 5.23 7.41 7.37
N PHE A 90 4.83 8.68 7.34
CA PHE A 90 5.10 9.61 6.24
C PHE A 90 5.92 10.80 6.73
N LYS A 91 6.88 11.25 5.92
CA LYS A 91 7.55 12.54 6.13
C LYS A 91 6.66 13.64 5.58
N ILE A 92 5.94 14.32 6.46
CA ILE A 92 5.06 15.44 6.10
C ILE A 92 5.77 16.74 6.48
N ARG A 93 6.17 17.53 5.47
CA ARG A 93 7.15 18.62 5.61
C ARG A 93 8.44 18.16 6.28
N SER A 94 8.77 18.72 7.45
CA SER A 94 9.95 18.38 8.25
C SER A 94 9.65 17.32 9.33
N SER A 95 8.39 16.95 9.54
CA SER A 95 7.95 16.06 10.63
C SER A 95 7.62 14.65 10.15
N ASN A 96 7.97 13.64 10.93
CA ASN A 96 7.48 12.28 10.71
C ASN A 96 6.10 12.16 11.36
N ARG A 97 5.10 11.67 10.63
CA ARG A 97 3.77 11.35 11.16
C ARG A 97 3.47 9.89 10.96
N TYR A 98 2.96 9.24 12.01
CA TYR A 98 2.70 7.80 12.06
C TYR A 98 1.21 7.53 12.21
N PHE A 99 0.70 6.57 11.43
CA PHE A 99 -0.73 6.28 11.31
C PHE A 99 -0.95 4.79 11.60
N SER A 100 -1.06 4.41 12.87
CA SER A 100 -0.97 3.01 13.29
C SER A 100 -2.30 2.32 13.63
N ALA A 101 -2.33 1.02 13.41
CA ALA A 101 -3.33 0.12 13.98
C ALA A 101 -2.60 -0.85 14.92
N TRP A 102 -2.72 -0.61 16.23
CA TRP A 102 -2.05 -1.39 17.27
C TRP A 102 -3.07 -2.09 18.18
N LEU A 103 -2.83 -3.37 18.47
CA LEU A 103 -3.39 -4.05 19.63
C LEU A 103 -2.33 -4.06 20.72
N ASN A 104 -2.64 -3.47 21.87
CA ASN A 104 -1.75 -3.48 23.04
C ASN A 104 -2.14 -4.61 23.98
N ALA A 105 -1.15 -5.30 24.53
CA ALA A 105 -1.39 -6.37 25.49
C ALA A 105 -2.09 -5.86 26.76
N ASP A 106 -1.87 -4.60 27.16
CA ASP A 106 -2.51 -4.02 28.35
C ASP A 106 -4.04 -3.99 28.23
N ASP A 107 -4.57 -3.79 27.02
CA ASP A 107 -6.01 -3.80 26.75
C ASP A 107 -6.59 -5.23 26.71
N TYR A 108 -5.74 -6.24 26.50
CA TYR A 108 -6.09 -7.63 26.25
C TYR A 108 -5.41 -8.65 27.18
N LYS A 109 -4.93 -8.19 28.34
CA LYS A 109 -4.09 -9.03 29.22
C LYS A 109 -4.83 -10.30 29.65
N GLY A 110 -4.23 -11.47 29.40
CA GLY A 110 -4.81 -12.78 29.67
C GLY A 110 -5.96 -13.19 28.73
N LYS A 111 -6.23 -12.42 27.67
CA LYS A 111 -7.31 -12.66 26.70
C LYS A 111 -6.76 -13.09 25.34
N ASN A 112 -7.67 -13.64 24.55
CA ASN A 112 -7.43 -13.99 23.14
C ASN A 112 -8.04 -12.94 22.23
N PHE A 113 -7.42 -12.71 21.08
CA PHE A 113 -7.95 -11.89 20.00
C PHE A 113 -7.69 -12.57 18.66
N LYS A 114 -8.68 -12.53 17.76
CA LYS A 114 -8.54 -12.99 16.38
C LYS A 114 -9.42 -12.16 15.47
N GLY A 115 -8.82 -11.38 14.59
CA GLY A 115 -9.57 -10.52 13.69
C GLY A 115 -8.75 -9.39 13.10
N VAL A 116 -9.43 -8.48 12.42
CA VAL A 116 -8.83 -7.26 11.88
C VAL A 116 -8.94 -6.16 12.92
N ILE A 117 -7.82 -5.50 13.21
CA ILE A 117 -7.82 -4.20 13.87
C ILE A 117 -7.65 -3.13 12.79
N SER A 118 -8.33 -2.00 12.98
CA SER A 118 -8.25 -0.88 12.05
C SER A 118 -8.38 0.46 12.75
N LYS A 119 -7.83 1.49 12.11
CA LYS A 119 -7.98 2.87 12.55
C LYS A 119 -8.01 3.81 11.35
N GLU A 120 -8.90 4.79 11.42
CA GLU A 120 -9.05 5.80 10.39
C GLU A 120 -8.27 7.06 10.77
N TYR A 121 -7.73 7.72 9.75
CA TYR A 121 -6.90 8.90 9.88
C TYR A 121 -7.22 9.88 8.76
N THR A 122 -7.15 11.18 9.07
CA THR A 122 -7.09 12.22 8.03
C THR A 122 -5.64 12.61 7.83
N ILE A 123 -5.15 12.47 6.61
CA ILE A 123 -3.82 12.92 6.23
C ILE A 123 -3.89 14.44 6.03
N PRO A 124 -3.00 15.23 6.65
CA PRO A 124 -2.94 16.67 6.43
C PRO A 124 -2.81 17.01 4.95
N ASP A 125 -3.43 18.10 4.52
CA ASP A 125 -3.20 18.64 3.17
C ASP A 125 -1.86 19.39 3.11
N GLU A 126 -0.77 18.65 3.22
CA GLU A 126 0.60 19.15 3.24
C GLU A 126 1.51 18.23 2.42
N PRO A 127 2.59 18.74 1.80
CA PRO A 127 3.51 17.92 1.02
C PRO A 127 4.02 16.70 1.81
N ILE A 128 3.90 15.53 1.18
CA ILE A 128 4.45 14.27 1.66
C ILE A 128 5.72 13.99 0.86
N ASN A 129 6.85 13.95 1.54
CA ASN A 129 8.17 13.87 0.91
C ASN A 129 8.62 12.42 0.68
N GLU A 130 8.34 11.53 1.62
CA GLU A 130 8.74 10.13 1.57
C GLU A 130 7.92 9.26 2.55
N ILE A 131 7.99 7.95 2.36
CA ILE A 131 7.57 6.96 3.36
C ILE A 131 8.76 6.72 4.28
N VAL A 132 8.62 7.05 5.56
CA VAL A 132 9.68 6.82 6.57
C VAL A 132 9.52 5.49 7.27
N GLN A 133 8.32 4.91 7.23
CA GLN A 133 8.02 3.63 7.84
C GLN A 133 6.84 2.99 7.11
N SER A 134 6.91 1.68 6.88
CA SER A 134 5.77 0.89 6.46
C SER A 134 6.05 -0.55 6.81
N GLY A 135 5.32 -1.09 7.76
CA GLY A 135 5.56 -2.44 8.20
C GLY A 135 4.52 -2.99 9.15
N ILE A 136 4.60 -4.30 9.31
CA ILE A 136 3.92 -5.07 10.34
C ILE A 136 4.93 -5.44 11.42
N TYR A 137 4.45 -5.50 12.66
CA TYR A 137 5.28 -5.66 13.83
C TYR A 137 4.60 -6.64 14.79
N ASN A 138 5.31 -7.70 15.13
CA ASN A 138 4.93 -8.65 16.16
C ASN A 138 5.79 -8.38 17.41
N GLN A 139 5.45 -7.36 18.18
CA GLN A 139 6.17 -6.97 19.40
C GLN A 139 5.40 -7.36 20.66
N ILE A 140 4.52 -8.36 20.55
CA ILE A 140 3.69 -8.83 21.65
C ILE A 140 4.25 -10.14 22.19
N LYS A 141 4.31 -10.23 23.51
CA LYS A 141 4.55 -11.47 24.23
C LYS A 141 3.22 -12.14 24.50
N ALA A 142 3.06 -13.36 24.00
CA ALA A 142 1.84 -14.14 24.02
C ALA A 142 2.18 -15.63 23.82
N ASP A 143 1.27 -16.55 24.15
CA ASP A 143 1.50 -17.97 23.91
C ASP A 143 1.54 -18.29 22.41
N LYS A 144 0.72 -17.55 21.64
CA LYS A 144 0.80 -17.48 20.18
C LYS A 144 0.53 -16.07 19.70
N SER A 145 1.24 -15.64 18.66
CA SER A 145 0.98 -14.37 17.98
C SER A 145 1.18 -14.48 16.47
N LYS A 146 0.36 -13.76 15.71
CA LYS A 146 0.43 -13.66 14.25
C LYS A 146 -0.09 -12.31 13.80
N VAL A 147 0.60 -11.69 12.85
CA VAL A 147 0.17 -10.43 12.22
C VAL A 147 0.47 -10.43 10.73
N GLY A 148 -0.41 -9.83 9.95
CA GLY A 148 -0.24 -9.74 8.50
C GLY A 148 -1.48 -9.18 7.80
N ASN A 149 -1.55 -9.33 6.48
CA ASN A 149 -2.62 -8.75 5.66
C ASN A 149 -2.76 -7.23 5.89
N PHE A 150 -1.62 -6.53 5.85
CA PHE A 150 -1.56 -5.09 6.08
C PHE A 150 -2.16 -4.33 4.90
N LYS A 151 -3.05 -3.37 5.20
CA LYS A 151 -3.71 -2.52 4.21
C LYS A 151 -3.70 -1.06 4.62
N ILE A 152 -3.62 -0.19 3.62
CA ILE A 152 -3.91 1.24 3.72
C ILE A 152 -4.93 1.53 2.64
N GLU A 153 -6.15 1.88 3.02
CA GLU A 153 -7.28 2.11 2.12
C GLU A 153 -7.59 3.61 2.09
N ILE A 154 -7.76 4.21 0.92
CA ILE A 154 -8.24 5.58 0.79
C ILE A 154 -9.76 5.57 0.90
N LEU A 155 -10.31 6.32 1.86
CA LEU A 155 -11.74 6.35 2.15
C LEU A 155 -12.50 7.43 1.37
N ASP A 156 -11.77 8.38 0.81
CA ASP A 156 -12.32 9.58 0.17
C ASP A 156 -12.26 9.54 -1.37
N ASP A 157 -12.28 8.36 -1.97
CA ASP A 157 -12.32 8.26 -3.44
C ASP A 157 -13.75 8.40 -3.99
N ILE A 158 -13.92 9.48 -4.76
CA ILE A 158 -14.77 9.50 -5.94
C ILE A 158 -14.01 8.65 -6.96
N SER A 159 -14.58 7.52 -7.37
CA SER A 159 -14.03 6.72 -8.49
C SER A 159 -13.67 7.66 -9.64
N PRO A 160 -12.46 7.56 -10.23
CA PRO A 160 -12.10 8.41 -11.37
C PRO A 160 -13.22 8.30 -12.39
N THR A 161 -13.76 9.45 -12.80
CA THR A 161 -14.81 9.41 -13.81
C THR A 161 -14.20 8.83 -15.08
N PHE A 162 -15.04 8.26 -15.94
CA PHE A 162 -14.60 7.80 -17.25
C PHE A 162 -13.77 8.88 -18.00
N ASN A 163 -14.12 10.16 -17.83
CA ASN A 163 -13.41 11.28 -18.41
C ASN A 163 -12.01 11.50 -17.82
N ASP A 164 -11.80 11.19 -16.54
CA ASP A 164 -10.48 11.28 -15.91
C ASP A 164 -9.55 10.17 -16.42
N LEU A 165 -10.11 8.98 -16.68
CA LEU A 165 -9.39 7.88 -17.31
C LEU A 165 -9.02 8.22 -18.76
N VAL A 166 -9.96 8.78 -19.53
CA VAL A 166 -9.71 9.21 -20.92
C VAL A 166 -8.64 10.29 -20.99
N LYS A 167 -8.65 11.28 -20.09
CA LYS A 167 -7.60 12.32 -20.03
C LYS A 167 -6.22 11.74 -19.72
N ARG A 168 -6.16 10.76 -18.82
CA ARG A 168 -4.89 10.09 -18.47
C ARG A 168 -4.36 9.24 -19.61
N LEU A 169 -5.22 8.53 -20.34
CA LEU A 169 -4.82 7.78 -21.54
C LEU A 169 -4.22 8.71 -22.60
N LYS A 170 -4.89 9.83 -22.90
CA LYS A 170 -4.37 10.83 -23.86
C LYS A 170 -3.00 11.38 -23.46
N TYR A 171 -2.82 11.68 -22.18
CA TYR A 171 -1.52 12.16 -21.68
C TYR A 171 -0.41 11.11 -21.84
N ILE A 172 -0.72 9.83 -21.64
CA ILE A 172 0.24 8.74 -21.85
C ILE A 172 0.61 8.63 -23.33
N ASP A 173 -0.38 8.65 -24.23
CA ASP A 173 -0.15 8.63 -25.68
C ASP A 173 0.75 9.79 -26.11
N GLU A 174 0.47 11.01 -25.64
CA GLU A 174 1.30 12.19 -25.94
C GLU A 174 2.75 12.06 -25.45
N LYS A 175 2.99 11.36 -24.33
CA LYS A 175 4.33 11.11 -23.81
C LYS A 175 5.06 10.02 -24.57
N LEU A 176 4.37 8.97 -24.99
CA LEU A 176 4.93 7.93 -25.85
C LEU A 176 5.35 8.52 -27.20
N ASP A 177 4.47 9.29 -27.84
CA ASP A 177 4.76 10.00 -29.10
C ASP A 177 5.97 10.95 -28.97
N ALA A 178 6.13 11.57 -27.80
CA ALA A 178 7.25 12.48 -27.53
C ALA A 178 8.58 11.74 -27.31
N LEU A 179 8.54 10.49 -26.84
CA LEU A 179 9.71 9.64 -26.65
C LEU A 179 10.16 9.01 -27.97
N GLU A 180 9.21 8.55 -28.80
CA GLU A 180 9.47 8.08 -30.17
C GLU A 180 10.11 9.19 -31.02
N ARG A 181 9.56 10.42 -30.96
CA ARG A 181 10.14 11.58 -31.67
C ARG A 181 11.54 11.95 -31.21
N LYS A 182 11.95 11.55 -30.01
CA LYS A 182 13.30 11.77 -29.47
C LYS A 182 14.26 10.61 -29.76
N GLY A 183 13.81 9.54 -30.41
CA GLY A 183 14.60 8.35 -30.71
C GLY A 183 15.07 7.60 -29.46
N VAL A 184 14.28 7.70 -28.37
CA VAL A 184 14.59 7.05 -27.08
C VAL A 184 13.86 5.70 -26.94
N MET A 185 12.92 5.43 -27.84
CA MET A 185 12.31 4.13 -28.12
C MET A 185 12.56 3.76 -29.57
#